data_AF-A0A8T5G151-F1
#
_entry.id   AF-A0A8T5G151-F1
#
_cell.length_a   1.000
_cell.length_b   1.000
_cell.length_c   1.000
_cell.angle_alpha   90.00
_cell.angle_beta   90.00
_cell.angle_gamma   90.00
#
_symmetry.space_group_name_H-M   'P 1'
#
loop_
_entity.id
_entity.type
_entity.pdbx_description
1 polymer ?
#
loop_
_entity_poly.entity_id
_entity_poly.type
_entity_poly.pdbx_seq_one_letter_code
_entity_poly.pdbx_strand_id
1 'polypeptide(L)' 'MKKKSISEKISDVSHTSTKRAMHDIYPYLKLIFQNSKEMAITIADDLELDDGEIAYLKR' A
#
# COMPACT_ATOMS: atom_id res chain seq x y z
N MET A 1 -10.08 0.05 -8.68
CA MET A 1 -9.04 -0.91 -9.12
C MET A 1 -7.75 -0.77 -8.32
N LYS A 2 -7.07 0.38 -8.33
CA LYS A 2 -5.79 0.57 -7.60
C LYS A 2 -5.84 0.25 -6.10
N LYS A 3 -6.87 0.70 -5.36
CA LYS A 3 -7.07 0.31 -3.94
C LYS A 3 -7.12 -1.22 -3.73
N LYS A 4 -7.79 -1.95 -4.63
CA LYS A 4 -7.92 -3.42 -4.56
C LYS A 4 -6.56 -4.08 -4.83
N SER A 5 -5.88 -3.65 -5.90
CA SER A 5 -4.54 -4.11 -6.26
C SER A 5 -3.52 -3.94 -5.12
N ILE A 6 -3.46 -2.74 -4.52
CA ILE A 6 -2.61 -2.47 -3.36
C ILE A 6 -2.99 -3.38 -2.18
N SER A 7 -4.29 -3.57 -1.93
CA SER A 7 -4.74 -4.44 -0.83
C SER A 7 -4.42 -5.91 -1.06
N GLU A 8 -4.37 -6.36 -2.32
CA GLU A 8 -3.96 -7.73 -2.70
C GLU A 8 -2.46 -7.91 -2.44
N LYS A 9 -1.63 -6.96 -2.84
CA LYS A 9 -0.18 -6.99 -2.56
C LYS A 9 0.13 -7.01 -1.07
N ILE A 10 -0.58 -6.18 -0.28
CA ILE A 10 -0.48 -6.23 1.19
C ILE A 10 -0.92 -7.60 1.71
N SER A 11 -2.01 -8.15 1.18
CA SER A 11 -2.54 -9.46 1.54
C SER A 11 -1.46 -10.53 1.42
N ASP A 12 -0.74 -10.52 0.30
CA ASP A 12 0.26 -11.51 -0.06
C ASP A 12 1.47 -11.45 0.89
N VAL A 13 2.00 -10.25 1.13
CA VAL A 13 3.17 -10.03 2.00
C VAL A 13 2.84 -10.21 3.49
N SER A 14 1.64 -9.82 3.93
CA SER A 14 1.23 -9.93 5.34
C SER A 14 0.56 -11.26 5.70
N HIS A 15 0.33 -12.15 4.72
CA HIS A 15 -0.43 -13.39 4.89
C HIS A 15 -1.80 -13.19 5.57
N THR A 16 -2.45 -12.06 5.26
CA THR A 16 -3.80 -11.76 5.73
C THR A 16 -4.79 -11.84 4.58
N SER A 17 -6.10 -11.78 4.88
CA SER A 17 -7.10 -11.65 3.82
C SER A 17 -7.07 -10.25 3.22
N THR A 18 -7.35 -10.12 1.92
CA THR A 18 -7.41 -8.83 1.22
C THR A 18 -8.40 -7.87 1.87
N LYS A 19 -9.50 -8.40 2.44
CA LYS A 19 -10.47 -7.61 3.21
C LYS A 19 -9.83 -6.99 4.44
N ARG A 20 -9.07 -7.75 5.23
CA ARG A 20 -8.35 -7.22 6.40
C ARG A 20 -7.26 -6.24 5.97
N ALA A 21 -6.44 -6.58 4.97
CA ALA A 21 -5.42 -5.68 4.44
C ALA A 21 -6.01 -4.30 4.02
N MET A 22 -7.16 -4.32 3.34
CA MET A 22 -7.84 -3.11 2.89
C MET A 22 -8.44 -2.25 4.01
N HIS A 23 -8.87 -2.87 5.11
CA HIS A 23 -9.49 -2.16 6.24
C HIS A 23 -8.48 -1.73 7.29
N ASP A 24 -7.50 -2.59 7.58
CA ASP A 24 -6.64 -2.47 8.75
C ASP A 24 -5.26 -1.89 8.40
N ILE A 25 -4.78 -2.06 7.16
CA ILE A 25 -3.40 -1.69 6.76
C ILE A 25 -3.41 -0.54 5.75
N TYR A 26 -4.22 -0.66 4.69
CA TYR A 26 -4.29 0.34 3.61
C TYR A 26 -4.46 1.80 4.10
N PRO A 27 -5.30 2.12 5.10
CA PRO A 27 -5.45 3.51 5.58
C PRO A 27 -4.14 4.12 6.09
N TYR A 28 -3.29 3.32 6.73
CA TYR A 28 -2.00 3.77 7.25
C TYR A 28 -0.97 3.95 6.14
N LEU A 29 -0.97 3.10 5.11
CA LEU A 29 -0.13 3.30 3.94
C LEU A 29 -0.40 4.65 3.27
N LYS A 30 -1.66 5.04 3.15
CA LYS A 30 -2.00 6.35 2.60
C LYS A 30 -1.36 7.49 3.41
N LEU A 31 -1.45 7.43 4.74
CA LEU A 31 -0.82 8.42 5.62
C LEU A 31 0.71 8.40 5.50
N ILE A 32 1.33 7.22 5.46
CA ILE A 32 2.79 7.08 5.33
C ILE A 32 3.28 7.68 4.01
N PHE A 33 2.63 7.36 2.89
CA PHE A 33 3.01 7.84 1.56
C PHE A 33 2.87 9.36 1.40
N GLN A 34 2.01 9.99 2.20
CA GLN A 34 1.83 11.44 2.22
C GLN A 34 2.83 12.16 3.13
N ASN A 35 3.32 11.52 4.20
CA ASN A 35 4.05 12.21 5.27
C ASN A 35 5.52 11.76 5.42
N SER A 36 5.91 10.59 4.92
CA SER A 36 7.27 10.06 5.04
C SER A 36 7.77 9.49 3.72
N LYS A 37 8.66 10.24 3.07
CA LYS A 37 9.27 9.81 1.79
C LYS A 37 10.13 8.56 1.96
N GLU A 38 10.87 8.47 3.06
CA GLU A 38 11.77 7.34 3.33
C GLU A 38 10.98 6.04 3.49
N MET A 39 9.99 6.03 4.39
CA MET A 39 9.13 4.85 4.59
C MET A 39 8.33 4.50 3.33
N ALA A 40 7.87 5.51 2.58
CA ALA A 40 7.15 5.28 1.33
C ALA A 40 8.00 4.57 0.28
N ILE A 41 9.31 4.84 0.21
CA ILE A 41 10.23 4.17 -0.72
C ILE A 41 10.38 2.71 -0.32
N THR A 42 10.70 2.43 0.95
CA THR A 42 10.88 1.06 1.44
C THR A 42 9.63 0.22 1.23
N ILE A 43 8.46 0.76 1.60
CA ILE A 43 7.19 0.01 1.47
C ILE A 43 6.79 -0.16 0.00
N ALA A 44 7.08 0.80 -0.87
CA ALA A 44 6.82 0.65 -2.30
C ALA A 44 7.65 -0.49 -2.90
N ASP A 45 8.89 -0.66 -2.44
CA ASP A 45 9.77 -1.76 -2.84
C ASP A 45 9.27 -3.10 -2.29
N ASP A 46 8.99 -3.18 -0.98
CA ASP A 46 8.49 -4.40 -0.31
C ASP A 46 7.17 -4.92 -0.90
N LEU A 47 6.30 -4.01 -1.35
CA LEU A 47 5.02 -4.34 -1.96
C LEU A 47 5.07 -4.37 -3.50
N GLU A 48 6.23 -4.14 -4.11
CA GLU A 48 6.43 -4.05 -5.57
C GLU A 48 5.41 -3.12 -6.25
N LEU A 49 5.16 -1.94 -5.69
CA LEU A 49 4.12 -1.01 -6.19
C LEU A 49 4.53 -0.38 -7.52
N ASP A 50 3.57 -0.31 -8.45
CA ASP A 50 3.77 0.43 -9.70
C ASP A 50 3.63 1.96 -9.51
N ASP A 51 4.16 2.75 -10.45
CA ASP A 51 4.10 4.22 -10.39
C ASP A 51 2.67 4.76 -10.23
N GLY A 52 1.69 4.06 -10.82
CA GLY A 52 0.28 4.43 -10.70
C GLY A 52 -0.31 4.13 -9.32
N GLU A 53 0.14 3.07 -8.64
CA GLU A 53 -0.22 2.73 -7.27
C GLU A 53 0.44 3.70 -6.28
N ILE A 54 1.71 4.04 -6.49
CA ILE A 54 2.43 5.05 -5.70
C ILE A 54 1.75 6.41 -5.83
N ALA A 55 1.42 6.83 -7.06
CA ALA A 55 0.71 8.08 -7.30
C ALA A 55 -0.68 8.08 -6.64
N TYR A 56 -1.35 6.93 -6.61
CA TYR A 56 -2.65 6.78 -5.96
C TYR A 56 -2.57 6.92 -4.44
N LEU A 57 -1.52 6.41 -3.80
CA LEU A 57 -1.31 6.55 -2.35
C LEU A 57 -0.90 7.96 -1.92
N LYS A 58 -0.23 8.72 -2.80
CA LYS A 58 0.16 10.12 -2.54
C LYS A 58 -0.97 11.13 -2.67
N ARG A 59 -2.10 10.73 -3.25
CA ARG A 59 -3.24 11.61 -3.54
C ARG A 59 -4.21 11.73 -2.37
#